data_AF-A0A1G2W2P0-F1
#
_entry.id   AF-A0A1G2W2P0-F1
#
_cell.length_a   1.000
_cell.length_b   1.000
_cell.length_c   1.000
_cell.angle_alpha   90.00
_cell.angle_beta   90.00
_cell.angle_gamma   90.00
#
_symmetry.space_group_name_H-M   'P 1'
#
loop_
_entity.id
_entity.type
_entity.pdbx_description
1 polymer ?
#
loop_
_entity_poly.entity_id
_entity_poly.type
_entity_poly.pdbx_seq_one_letter_code
_entity_poly.pdbx_strand_id
1 'polypeptide(L)'
;MISDGLPLARSIDDFLFNHGHDRIVVQLGKAAIVAKILEAERGSPLARVLEGGSTGIHGLLAETWAYRLFSFLHTGVRLDAVDALFSDLVIINFNYDRCVEAFFLLAVQAAYGLSEAEAAKAVSRLEILHPYGQVGTLPWQSKSGPQVPFGANSFDDALAGLGETIKTFTEQAHDMDEVDLWRRHLRTAGQIIYLGFGFHKQNVELLSEELRRDGPWPPSYATAFGTSGTDREVFAARIKQIACSPTGTTAGGHVVVSADKCADFIKSYGLSLFT
;
A
#
# COMPACT_ATOMS: atom_id res chain seq x y z
N MET A 1 8.69 27.16 -7.30
CA MET A 1 8.54 26.83 -5.87
C MET A 1 8.31 25.34 -5.64
N ILE A 2 7.17 24.74 -6.04
CA ILE A 2 6.94 23.29 -5.85
C ILE A 2 8.03 22.47 -6.58
N SER A 3 8.33 22.82 -7.83
CA SER A 3 9.41 22.23 -8.63
C SER A 3 10.79 22.27 -7.96
N ASP A 4 11.05 23.34 -7.20
CA ASP A 4 12.38 23.65 -6.67
C ASP A 4 12.53 23.10 -5.24
N GLY A 5 11.44 23.04 -4.48
CA GLY A 5 11.41 22.56 -3.10
C GLY A 5 11.26 21.04 -2.97
N LEU A 6 10.62 20.37 -3.93
CA LEU A 6 10.44 18.92 -3.90
C LEU A 6 11.73 18.11 -3.83
N PRO A 7 12.78 18.41 -4.64
CA PRO A 7 14.06 17.71 -4.54
C PRO A 7 14.77 17.85 -3.19
N LEU A 8 14.38 18.84 -2.38
CA LEU A 8 14.95 19.10 -1.05
C LEU A 8 14.15 18.45 0.08
N ALA A 9 12.95 17.94 -0.21
CA ALA A 9 12.10 17.26 0.75
C ALA A 9 12.39 15.75 0.78
N ARG A 10 12.12 15.11 1.93
CA ARG A 10 12.29 13.65 2.04
C ARG A 10 11.18 12.86 1.36
N SER A 11 10.01 13.46 1.24
CA SER A 11 8.88 12.97 0.46
C SER A 11 8.00 14.15 0.03
N ILE A 12 7.06 13.88 -0.87
CA ILE A 12 6.04 14.85 -1.24
C ILE A 12 5.13 15.20 -0.05
N ASP A 13 4.87 14.26 0.86
CA ASP A 13 4.07 14.49 2.07
C ASP A 13 4.78 15.44 3.03
N ASP A 14 6.10 15.26 3.21
CA ASP A 14 6.96 16.14 4.01
C ASP A 14 6.95 17.57 3.42
N PHE A 15 6.99 17.67 2.09
CA PHE A 15 6.87 18.96 1.40
C PHE A 15 5.50 19.62 1.64
N LEU A 16 4.39 18.90 1.39
CA LEU A 16 3.04 19.45 1.58
C LEU A 16 2.76 19.81 3.04
N PHE A 17 3.29 19.01 3.99
CA PHE A 17 3.20 19.29 5.41
C PHE A 17 3.87 20.63 5.77
N ASN A 18 5.09 20.88 5.29
CA ASN A 18 5.81 22.13 5.54
C ASN A 18 5.09 23.36 4.96
N HIS A 19 4.29 23.18 3.91
CA HIS A 19 3.51 24.23 3.26
C HIS A 19 2.02 24.22 3.65
N GLY A 20 1.63 23.52 4.72
CA GLY A 20 0.22 23.28 5.06
C GLY A 20 -0.66 24.53 5.31
N HIS A 21 -0.05 25.69 5.56
CA HIS A 21 -0.76 26.96 5.73
C HIS A 21 -1.19 27.62 4.41
N ASP A 22 -0.55 27.26 3.29
CA ASP A 22 -0.87 27.78 1.97
C ASP A 22 -1.77 26.79 1.22
N ARG A 23 -3.07 27.07 1.24
CA ARG A 23 -4.10 26.22 0.62
C ARG A 23 -3.88 26.04 -0.88
N ILE A 24 -3.35 27.06 -1.58
CA ILE A 24 -3.13 26.99 -3.03
C ILE A 24 -1.98 26.03 -3.32
N VAL A 25 -0.89 26.12 -2.54
CA VAL A 25 0.27 25.23 -2.68
C VAL A 25 -0.10 23.78 -2.38
N VAL A 26 -0.90 23.54 -1.33
CA VAL A 26 -1.40 22.20 -1.01
C VAL A 26 -2.27 21.65 -2.14
N GLN A 27 -3.24 22.42 -2.64
CA GLN A 27 -4.11 21.99 -3.75
C GLN A 27 -3.33 21.68 -5.02
N LEU A 28 -2.41 22.57 -5.43
CA LEU A 28 -1.58 22.36 -6.61
C LEU A 28 -0.62 21.18 -6.44
N GLY A 29 -0.05 21.02 -5.24
CA GLY A 29 0.81 19.87 -4.92
C GLY A 29 0.05 18.55 -5.02
N LYS A 30 -1.18 18.49 -4.49
CA LYS A 30 -2.04 17.31 -4.61
C LYS A 30 -2.41 16.99 -6.06
N ALA A 31 -2.82 17.99 -6.84
CA ALA A 31 -3.11 17.81 -8.26
C ALA A 31 -1.87 17.32 -9.04
N ALA A 32 -0.67 17.82 -8.69
CA ALA A 32 0.58 17.36 -9.29
C ALA A 32 0.91 15.90 -8.93
N ILE A 33 0.66 15.46 -7.68
CA ILE A 33 0.79 14.05 -7.27
C ILE A 33 -0.10 13.18 -8.14
N VAL A 34 -1.39 13.51 -8.21
CA VAL A 34 -2.37 12.76 -9.01
C VAL A 34 -1.92 12.65 -10.45
N ALA A 35 -1.56 13.78 -11.08
CA ALA A 35 -1.12 13.79 -12.47
C ALA A 35 0.12 12.90 -12.70
N LYS A 36 1.10 12.95 -11.78
CA LYS A 36 2.32 12.15 -11.89
C LYS A 36 2.09 10.66 -11.66
N ILE A 37 1.17 10.30 -10.76
CA ILE A 37 0.79 8.91 -10.55
C ILE A 37 0.08 8.37 -11.77
N LEU A 38 -0.91 9.09 -12.32
CA LEU A 38 -1.59 8.68 -13.54
C LEU A 38 -0.62 8.51 -14.72
N GLU A 39 0.36 9.41 -14.85
CA GLU A 39 1.43 9.28 -15.83
C GLU A 39 2.29 8.02 -15.60
N ALA A 40 2.69 7.76 -14.35
CA ALA A 40 3.50 6.59 -13.99
C ALA A 40 2.75 5.27 -14.17
N GLU A 41 1.47 5.21 -13.76
CA GLU A 41 0.58 4.07 -13.97
C GLU A 41 0.47 3.74 -15.46
N ARG A 42 0.21 4.75 -16.30
CA ARG A 42 0.13 4.60 -17.78
C ARG A 42 1.43 4.09 -18.39
N GLY A 43 2.57 4.57 -17.90
CA GLY A 43 3.90 4.15 -18.35
C GLY A 43 4.36 2.80 -17.78
N SER A 44 3.60 2.18 -16.88
CA SER A 44 4.03 0.99 -16.16
C SER A 44 3.92 -0.29 -17.00
N PRO A 45 4.70 -1.34 -16.67
CA PRO A 45 4.50 -2.67 -17.24
C PRO A 45 3.09 -3.23 -16.97
N LEU A 46 2.45 -2.83 -15.87
CA LEU A 46 1.10 -3.27 -15.51
C LEU A 46 0.05 -2.73 -16.50
N ALA A 47 0.13 -1.45 -16.89
CA ALA A 47 -0.75 -0.87 -17.91
C ALA A 47 -0.66 -1.65 -19.23
N ARG A 48 0.55 -2.01 -19.66
CA ARG A 48 0.77 -2.81 -20.89
C ARG A 48 0.10 -4.18 -20.83
N VAL A 49 0.08 -4.84 -19.67
CA VAL A 49 -0.58 -6.14 -19.51
C VAL A 49 -2.10 -6.00 -19.45
N LEU A 50 -2.61 -4.94 -18.82
CA LEU A 50 -4.04 -4.63 -18.77
C LEU A 50 -4.60 -4.40 -20.18
N GLU A 51 -3.90 -3.62 -21.01
CA GLU A 51 -4.25 -3.41 -22.43
C GLU A 51 -4.26 -4.73 -23.24
N GLY A 52 -3.35 -5.66 -22.89
CA GLY A 52 -3.21 -6.96 -23.54
C GLY A 52 -4.08 -8.09 -22.97
N GLY A 53 -5.01 -7.80 -22.06
CA GLY A 53 -5.93 -8.79 -21.49
C GLY A 53 -5.23 -9.94 -20.75
N SER A 54 -4.25 -9.63 -19.90
CA SER A 54 -3.39 -10.61 -19.18
C SER A 54 -2.28 -11.26 -19.99
N THR A 55 -2.21 -11.00 -21.30
CA THR A 55 -1.11 -11.51 -22.13
C THR A 55 0.21 -10.93 -21.66
N GLY A 56 1.18 -11.80 -21.39
CA GLY A 56 2.51 -11.39 -20.94
C GLY A 56 2.61 -11.04 -19.45
N ILE A 57 1.58 -11.35 -18.63
CA ILE A 57 1.62 -11.13 -17.17
C ILE A 57 2.89 -11.71 -16.54
N HIS A 58 3.27 -12.94 -16.89
CA HIS A 58 4.50 -13.55 -16.41
C HIS A 58 5.74 -12.80 -16.90
N GLY A 59 5.87 -12.59 -18.21
CA GLY A 59 7.07 -11.99 -18.80
C GLY A 59 7.33 -10.55 -18.36
N LEU A 60 6.28 -9.77 -18.08
CA LEU A 60 6.39 -8.37 -17.70
C LEU A 60 6.37 -8.12 -16.19
N LEU A 61 5.70 -8.98 -15.41
CA LEU A 61 5.46 -8.74 -13.98
C LEU A 61 6.10 -9.76 -13.02
N ALA A 62 6.73 -10.84 -13.50
CA ALA A 62 7.28 -11.89 -12.62
C ALA A 62 8.30 -11.40 -11.58
N GLU A 63 8.98 -10.29 -11.86
CA GLU A 63 9.97 -9.68 -10.97
C GLU A 63 9.36 -8.67 -9.99
N THR A 64 8.05 -8.44 -10.03
CA THR A 64 7.35 -7.58 -9.07
C THR A 64 7.02 -8.33 -7.79
N TRP A 65 6.97 -7.60 -6.68
CA TRP A 65 6.60 -8.17 -5.37
C TRP A 65 5.16 -8.68 -5.37
N ALA A 66 4.24 -7.98 -6.05
CA ALA A 66 2.83 -8.34 -6.10
C ALA A 66 2.60 -9.66 -6.85
N TYR A 67 3.31 -9.88 -7.97
CA TYR A 67 3.30 -11.17 -8.67
C TYR A 67 3.76 -12.30 -7.78
N ARG A 68 4.88 -12.12 -7.07
CA ARG A 68 5.41 -13.14 -6.18
C ARG A 68 4.48 -13.39 -5.00
N LEU A 69 3.90 -12.34 -4.41
CA LEU A 69 2.90 -12.48 -3.35
C LEU A 69 1.71 -13.32 -3.82
N PHE A 70 1.12 -12.96 -4.96
CA PHE A 70 -0.01 -13.68 -5.51
C PHE A 70 0.30 -15.15 -5.74
N SER A 71 1.52 -15.48 -6.22
CA SER A 71 1.95 -16.86 -6.42
C SER A 71 1.92 -17.71 -5.13
N PHE A 72 2.15 -17.10 -3.96
CA PHE A 72 1.96 -17.78 -2.67
C PHE A 72 0.48 -17.85 -2.28
N LEU A 73 -0.25 -16.74 -2.39
CA LEU A 73 -1.65 -16.66 -1.96
C LEU A 73 -2.57 -17.66 -2.70
N HIS A 74 -2.40 -17.81 -4.01
CA HIS A 74 -3.28 -18.65 -4.81
C HIS A 74 -2.87 -20.14 -4.85
N THR A 75 -1.69 -20.47 -4.33
CA THR A 75 -1.18 -21.86 -4.33
C THR A 75 -2.11 -22.75 -3.52
N GLY A 76 -2.62 -23.83 -4.14
CA GLY A 76 -3.54 -24.76 -3.49
C GLY A 76 -5.00 -24.28 -3.41
N VAL A 77 -5.30 -23.06 -3.89
CA VAL A 77 -6.67 -22.52 -3.89
C VAL A 77 -7.39 -22.94 -5.17
N ARG A 78 -8.47 -23.70 -5.02
CA ARG A 78 -9.34 -24.13 -6.12
C ARG A 78 -10.24 -23.00 -6.60
N LEU A 79 -10.70 -23.09 -7.86
CA LEU A 79 -11.62 -22.12 -8.46
C LEU A 79 -12.91 -21.92 -7.65
N ASP A 80 -13.49 -23.00 -7.13
CA ASP A 80 -14.71 -22.96 -6.30
C ASP A 80 -14.49 -22.33 -4.92
N ALA A 81 -13.23 -22.08 -4.54
CA ALA A 81 -12.84 -21.41 -3.30
C ALA A 81 -12.19 -20.03 -3.54
N VAL A 82 -12.21 -19.50 -4.78
CA VAL A 82 -11.57 -18.21 -5.13
C VAL A 82 -12.12 -17.03 -4.31
N ASP A 83 -13.38 -17.12 -3.87
CA ASP A 83 -14.01 -16.14 -2.97
C ASP A 83 -13.32 -16.06 -1.60
N ALA A 84 -12.53 -17.07 -1.19
CA ALA A 84 -11.79 -17.05 0.07
C ALA A 84 -10.29 -16.70 -0.11
N LEU A 85 -9.84 -16.41 -1.33
CA LEU A 85 -8.42 -16.22 -1.67
C LEU A 85 -7.69 -15.20 -0.78
N PHE A 86 -8.41 -14.17 -0.32
CA PHE A 86 -7.85 -13.06 0.44
C PHE A 86 -8.35 -12.98 1.89
N SER A 87 -8.96 -14.05 2.43
CA SER A 87 -9.60 -14.01 3.76
C SER A 87 -8.67 -13.62 4.91
N ASP A 88 -7.39 -13.94 4.78
CA ASP A 88 -6.39 -13.75 5.83
C ASP A 88 -5.36 -12.66 5.47
N LEU A 89 -5.72 -11.78 4.52
CA LEU A 89 -4.86 -10.69 4.07
C LEU A 89 -5.55 -9.33 4.18
N VAL A 90 -4.86 -8.41 4.85
CA VAL A 90 -5.19 -6.98 4.87
C VAL A 90 -3.97 -6.22 4.39
N ILE A 91 -4.17 -5.23 3.52
CA ILE A 91 -3.10 -4.37 3.01
C ILE A 91 -3.36 -2.95 3.47
N ILE A 92 -2.40 -2.37 4.20
CA ILE A 92 -2.37 -0.94 4.51
C ILE A 92 -1.39 -0.28 3.54
N ASN A 93 -1.90 0.37 2.50
CA ASN A 93 -1.12 0.98 1.42
C ASN A 93 -0.99 2.49 1.64
N PHE A 94 0.21 2.95 1.97
CA PHE A 94 0.51 4.39 2.12
C PHE A 94 0.79 5.08 0.77
N ASN A 95 0.85 4.34 -0.32
CA ASN A 95 0.98 4.91 -1.66
C ASN A 95 -0.40 5.27 -2.21
N TYR A 96 -0.46 6.36 -2.96
CA TYR A 96 -1.69 6.85 -3.58
C TYR A 96 -2.09 6.11 -4.87
N ASP A 97 -1.18 5.32 -5.44
CA ASP A 97 -1.39 4.58 -6.69
C ASP A 97 -2.28 3.35 -6.48
N ARG A 98 -2.80 2.81 -7.60
CA ARG A 98 -3.79 1.73 -7.60
C ARG A 98 -3.23 0.45 -8.19
N CYS A 99 -1.90 0.28 -8.16
CA CYS A 99 -1.24 -0.85 -8.78
C CYS A 99 -1.62 -2.17 -8.09
N VAL A 100 -1.85 -2.16 -6.78
CA VAL A 100 -2.23 -3.35 -6.00
C VAL A 100 -3.60 -3.86 -6.45
N GLU A 101 -4.59 -2.98 -6.49
CA GLU A 101 -5.95 -3.23 -6.95
C GLU A 101 -5.97 -3.76 -8.39
N ALA A 102 -5.32 -3.02 -9.29
CA ALA A 102 -5.30 -3.35 -10.71
C ALA A 102 -4.57 -4.67 -10.97
N PHE A 103 -3.46 -4.92 -10.27
CA PHE A 103 -2.72 -6.17 -10.39
C PHE A 103 -3.53 -7.36 -9.87
N PHE A 104 -4.17 -7.28 -8.70
CA PHE A 104 -4.90 -8.42 -8.16
C PHE A 104 -6.15 -8.77 -8.96
N LEU A 105 -6.85 -7.78 -9.52
CA LEU A 105 -7.94 -8.05 -10.48
C LEU A 105 -7.42 -8.88 -11.66
N LEU A 106 -6.36 -8.38 -12.31
CA LEU A 106 -5.72 -9.03 -13.44
C LEU A 106 -5.22 -10.43 -13.11
N ALA A 107 -4.55 -10.59 -11.95
CA ALA A 107 -3.97 -11.86 -11.53
C ALA A 107 -5.05 -12.93 -11.26
N VAL A 108 -6.18 -12.54 -10.63
CA VAL A 108 -7.31 -13.44 -10.42
C VAL A 108 -7.94 -13.85 -11.75
N GLN A 109 -8.17 -12.92 -12.69
CA GLN A 109 -8.67 -13.25 -14.03
C GLN A 109 -7.75 -14.24 -14.73
N ALA A 110 -6.44 -13.97 -14.74
CA ALA A 110 -5.45 -14.79 -15.42
C ALA A 110 -5.30 -16.19 -14.82
N ALA A 111 -5.31 -16.31 -13.49
CA ALA A 111 -5.08 -17.59 -12.80
C ALA A 111 -6.31 -18.51 -12.83
N TYR A 112 -7.51 -17.94 -12.87
CA TYR A 112 -8.77 -18.69 -12.72
C TYR A 112 -9.66 -18.67 -13.96
N GLY A 113 -9.31 -17.89 -15.00
CA GLY A 113 -10.10 -17.76 -16.23
C GLY A 113 -11.43 -17.03 -16.04
N LEU A 114 -11.49 -16.13 -15.05
CA LEU A 114 -12.70 -15.42 -14.65
C LEU A 114 -12.95 -14.16 -15.49
N SER A 115 -14.22 -13.80 -15.64
CA SER A 115 -14.60 -12.47 -16.15
C SER A 115 -14.19 -11.35 -15.19
N GLU A 116 -14.17 -10.10 -15.67
CA GLU A 116 -13.84 -8.95 -14.84
C GLU A 116 -14.78 -8.83 -13.62
N ALA A 117 -16.08 -9.06 -13.81
CA ALA A 117 -17.06 -8.98 -12.73
C ALA A 117 -16.85 -10.06 -11.66
N GLU A 118 -16.51 -11.29 -12.07
CA GLU A 118 -16.23 -12.40 -11.15
C GLU A 118 -14.93 -12.18 -10.38
N ALA A 119 -13.87 -11.71 -11.06
CA ALA A 119 -12.62 -11.37 -10.41
C ALA A 119 -12.76 -10.18 -9.48
N ALA A 120 -13.51 -9.14 -9.88
CA ALA A 120 -13.82 -7.99 -9.04
C ALA A 120 -14.55 -8.42 -7.77
N LYS A 121 -15.47 -9.39 -7.85
CA LYS A 121 -16.12 -9.96 -6.67
C LYS A 121 -15.11 -10.62 -5.73
N ALA A 122 -14.19 -11.43 -6.23
CA ALA A 122 -13.14 -12.05 -5.40
C ALA A 122 -12.21 -10.99 -4.76
N VAL A 123 -11.72 -10.03 -5.55
CA VAL A 123 -10.82 -8.97 -5.08
C VAL A 123 -11.53 -7.99 -4.14
N SER A 124 -12.85 -7.80 -4.25
CA SER A 124 -13.60 -6.93 -3.33
C SER A 124 -13.56 -7.40 -1.87
N ARG A 125 -13.20 -8.67 -1.64
CA ARG A 125 -13.01 -9.25 -0.30
C ARG A 125 -11.62 -8.99 0.28
N LEU A 126 -10.66 -8.55 -0.54
CA LEU A 126 -9.36 -8.09 -0.07
C LEU A 126 -9.52 -6.70 0.54
N GLU A 127 -9.21 -6.57 1.83
CA GLU A 127 -9.27 -5.28 2.50
C GLU A 127 -7.98 -4.48 2.23
N ILE A 128 -8.09 -3.49 1.34
CA ILE A 128 -7.02 -2.52 1.05
C ILE A 128 -7.41 -1.17 1.65
N LEU A 129 -6.63 -0.75 2.63
CA LEU A 129 -6.77 0.48 3.39
C LEU A 129 -5.74 1.48 2.90
N HIS A 130 -6.16 2.72 2.65
CA HIS A 130 -5.31 3.78 2.08
C HIS A 130 -5.20 4.94 3.05
N PRO A 131 -4.18 4.96 3.94
CA PRO A 131 -4.09 6.01 4.95
C PRO A 131 -4.05 7.43 4.43
N TYR A 132 -3.54 7.64 3.23
CA TYR A 132 -3.51 8.96 2.61
C TYR A 132 -4.49 9.06 1.44
N GLY A 133 -5.48 8.18 1.36
CA GLY A 133 -6.34 8.07 0.19
C GLY A 133 -5.59 7.60 -1.06
N GLN A 134 -6.25 7.71 -2.21
CA GLN A 134 -5.75 7.23 -3.50
C GLN A 134 -6.25 8.12 -4.63
N VAL A 135 -5.72 7.95 -5.84
CA VAL A 135 -6.01 8.77 -7.05
C VAL A 135 -7.45 8.55 -7.63
N GLY A 136 -8.40 8.19 -6.78
CA GLY A 136 -9.76 7.81 -7.17
C GLY A 136 -9.88 6.31 -7.38
N THR A 137 -11.11 5.80 -7.38
CA THR A 137 -11.37 4.36 -7.47
C THR A 137 -11.27 3.87 -8.91
N LEU A 138 -10.89 2.62 -9.13
CA LEU A 138 -10.91 2.01 -10.46
C LEU A 138 -12.36 1.74 -10.90
N PRO A 139 -12.68 1.75 -12.21
CA PRO A 139 -14.07 1.64 -12.70
C PRO A 139 -14.82 0.39 -12.24
N TRP A 140 -14.12 -0.73 -12.04
CA TRP A 140 -14.70 -1.99 -11.55
C TRP A 140 -15.01 -1.97 -10.04
N GLN A 141 -14.44 -1.02 -9.28
CA GLN A 141 -14.69 -0.90 -7.85
C GLN A 141 -16.06 -0.25 -7.63
N SER A 142 -16.95 -0.98 -6.95
CA SER A 142 -18.26 -0.46 -6.52
C SER A 142 -18.12 0.42 -5.26
N LYS A 143 -17.38 1.52 -5.36
CA LYS A 143 -17.13 2.47 -4.26
C LYS A 143 -17.62 3.87 -4.64
N SER A 144 -17.99 4.66 -3.64
CA SER A 144 -18.35 6.08 -3.82
C SER A 144 -17.13 6.94 -4.13
N GLY A 145 -17.34 8.03 -4.86
CA GLY A 145 -16.29 8.98 -5.25
C GLY A 145 -15.97 8.91 -6.74
N PRO A 146 -14.95 9.64 -7.21
CA PRO A 146 -14.60 9.65 -8.61
C PRO A 146 -14.02 8.28 -9.01
N GLN A 147 -14.53 7.77 -10.13
CA GLN A 147 -14.01 6.58 -10.80
C GLN A 147 -13.10 7.02 -11.94
N VAL A 148 -11.86 6.53 -11.93
CA VAL A 148 -10.82 6.93 -12.88
C VAL A 148 -10.11 5.69 -13.41
N PRO A 149 -10.07 5.47 -14.73
CA PRO A 149 -9.30 4.38 -15.31
C PRO A 149 -7.83 4.38 -14.87
N PHE A 150 -7.23 3.20 -14.78
CA PHE A 150 -5.81 3.05 -14.46
C PHE A 150 -4.97 3.77 -15.54
N GLY A 151 -4.08 4.66 -15.13
CA GLY A 151 -3.25 5.44 -16.06
C GLY A 151 -3.99 6.46 -16.93
N ALA A 152 -5.19 6.90 -16.54
CA ALA A 152 -5.97 7.91 -17.28
C ALA A 152 -5.15 9.18 -17.61
N ASN A 153 -5.49 9.87 -18.70
CA ASN A 153 -4.80 11.11 -19.04
C ASN A 153 -5.20 12.21 -18.06
N SER A 154 -4.19 12.85 -17.48
CA SER A 154 -4.34 13.88 -16.45
C SER A 154 -4.82 15.23 -16.99
N PHE A 155 -5.10 15.39 -18.28
CA PHE A 155 -5.44 16.71 -18.86
C PHE A 155 -6.94 16.99 -18.91
N ASP A 156 -7.78 16.06 -18.45
CA ASP A 156 -9.21 16.30 -18.34
C ASP A 156 -9.51 17.13 -17.07
N ASP A 157 -10.56 17.96 -17.11
CA ASP A 157 -10.99 18.90 -16.05
C ASP A 157 -11.27 18.28 -14.66
N ALA A 158 -11.02 16.97 -14.48
CA ALA A 158 -11.22 16.21 -13.26
C ALA A 158 -10.05 16.29 -12.25
N LEU A 159 -8.85 16.76 -12.63
CA LEU A 159 -7.68 16.75 -11.73
C LEU A 159 -7.90 17.47 -10.41
N ALA A 160 -8.59 18.61 -10.42
CA ALA A 160 -8.84 19.38 -9.20
C ALA A 160 -9.68 18.58 -8.20
N GLY A 161 -10.71 17.87 -8.68
CA GLY A 161 -11.54 16.99 -7.86
C GLY A 161 -10.81 15.72 -7.39
N LEU A 162 -9.87 15.20 -8.19
CA LEU A 162 -9.03 14.07 -7.79
C LEU A 162 -7.99 14.44 -6.72
N GLY A 163 -7.56 15.71 -6.67
CA GLY A 163 -6.74 16.19 -5.57
C GLY A 163 -7.43 16.04 -4.21
N GLU A 164 -8.76 16.07 -4.16
CA GLU A 164 -9.52 15.92 -2.90
C GLU A 164 -9.58 14.47 -2.41
N THR A 165 -9.29 13.47 -3.27
CA THR A 165 -9.31 12.07 -2.88
C THR A 165 -8.02 11.61 -2.21
N ILE A 166 -7.00 12.44 -2.20
CA ILE A 166 -5.76 12.22 -1.45
C ILE A 166 -5.70 13.15 -0.24
N LYS A 167 -5.35 12.55 0.90
CA LYS A 167 -5.31 13.19 2.20
C LYS A 167 -3.85 13.47 2.57
N THR A 168 -3.55 14.68 3.02
CA THR A 168 -2.27 14.96 3.67
C THR A 168 -2.26 14.33 5.06
N PHE A 169 -1.08 14.18 5.65
CA PHE A 169 -0.94 13.69 7.02
C PHE A 169 -1.84 14.42 8.04
N THR A 170 -1.94 15.75 7.94
CA THR A 170 -2.78 16.55 8.84
C THR A 170 -4.26 16.29 8.65
N GLU A 171 -4.72 16.03 7.42
CA GLU A 171 -6.11 15.72 7.15
C GLU A 171 -6.47 14.33 7.68
N GLN A 172 -5.56 13.34 7.53
CA GLN A 172 -5.82 11.99 8.01
C GLN A 172 -5.86 11.88 9.54
N ALA A 173 -5.03 12.64 10.24
CA ALA A 173 -5.01 12.63 11.71
C ALA A 173 -6.37 13.03 12.33
N HIS A 174 -7.30 13.60 11.55
CA HIS A 174 -8.64 13.98 11.97
C HIS A 174 -9.72 12.92 11.68
N ASP A 175 -9.40 11.83 10.98
CA ASP A 175 -10.33 10.75 10.64
C ASP A 175 -10.13 9.54 11.57
N MET A 176 -10.61 9.68 12.81
CA MET A 176 -10.35 8.71 13.88
C MET A 176 -10.91 7.31 13.59
N ASP A 177 -12.05 7.22 12.88
CA ASP A 177 -12.70 5.94 12.59
C ASP A 177 -11.86 5.07 11.63
N GLU A 178 -11.30 5.67 10.58
CA GLU A 178 -10.39 4.98 9.66
C GLU A 178 -9.10 4.55 10.37
N VAL A 179 -8.52 5.47 11.15
CA VAL A 179 -7.27 5.20 11.89
C VAL A 179 -7.46 4.05 12.88
N ASP A 180 -8.58 4.02 13.61
CA ASP A 180 -8.90 2.94 14.55
C ASP A 180 -9.11 1.59 13.86
N LEU A 181 -9.63 1.58 12.64
CA LEU A 181 -9.74 0.36 11.83
C LEU A 181 -8.36 -0.22 11.52
N TRP A 182 -7.40 0.58 11.07
CA TRP A 182 -6.05 0.08 10.75
C TRP A 182 -5.34 -0.43 12.00
N ARG A 183 -5.46 0.32 13.10
CA ARG A 183 -4.96 -0.07 14.42
C ARG A 183 -5.59 -1.37 14.90
N ARG A 184 -6.88 -1.62 14.63
CA ARG A 184 -7.55 -2.90 14.91
C ARG A 184 -6.93 -4.06 14.14
N HIS A 185 -6.62 -3.88 12.87
CA HIS A 185 -5.94 -4.90 12.07
C HIS A 185 -4.54 -5.20 12.60
N LEU A 186 -3.76 -4.17 12.95
CA LEU A 186 -2.44 -4.36 13.58
C LEU A 186 -2.52 -5.12 14.92
N ARG A 187 -3.56 -4.85 15.73
CA ARG A 187 -3.79 -5.55 17.01
C ARG A 187 -4.14 -7.02 16.86
N THR A 188 -4.82 -7.39 15.79
CA THR A 188 -5.36 -8.74 15.59
C THR A 188 -4.51 -9.58 14.65
N ALA A 189 -3.61 -8.96 13.89
CA ALA A 189 -2.72 -9.64 12.98
C ALA A 189 -1.88 -10.73 13.69
N GLY A 190 -1.79 -11.90 13.05
CA GLY A 190 -0.88 -12.98 13.44
C GLY A 190 0.56 -12.73 12.99
N GLN A 191 0.74 -11.93 11.93
CA GLN A 191 2.03 -11.55 11.34
C GLN A 191 1.91 -10.17 10.69
N ILE A 192 2.98 -9.37 10.69
CA ILE A 192 3.02 -8.07 10.03
C ILE A 192 4.21 -8.01 9.07
N ILE A 193 3.97 -7.56 7.83
CA ILE A 193 5.01 -7.42 6.80
C ILE A 193 5.03 -5.97 6.30
N TYR A 194 6.17 -5.30 6.46
CA TYR A 194 6.44 -3.94 5.99
C TYR A 194 7.25 -3.99 4.68
N LEU A 195 6.58 -3.82 3.54
CA LEU A 195 7.22 -3.83 2.22
C LEU A 195 7.46 -2.41 1.72
N GLY A 196 8.71 -2.07 1.41
CA GLY A 196 9.09 -0.74 0.90
C GLY A 196 8.75 0.42 1.85
N PHE A 197 8.54 0.15 3.14
CA PHE A 197 8.10 1.15 4.11
C PHE A 197 9.28 1.94 4.69
N GLY A 198 9.32 3.25 4.45
CA GLY A 198 10.43 4.12 4.89
C GLY A 198 10.45 4.46 6.39
N PHE A 199 9.50 3.95 7.17
CA PHE A 199 9.35 4.21 8.61
C PHE A 199 9.38 5.69 8.98
N HIS A 200 8.92 6.60 8.12
CA HIS A 200 8.86 8.03 8.43
C HIS A 200 8.09 8.27 9.74
N LYS A 201 8.55 9.23 10.54
CA LYS A 201 8.02 9.51 11.89
C LYS A 201 6.49 9.64 11.88
N GLN A 202 5.95 10.40 10.94
CA GLN A 202 4.51 10.60 10.75
C GLN A 202 3.74 9.28 10.54
N ASN A 203 4.19 8.41 9.64
CA ASN A 203 3.53 7.12 9.39
C ASN A 203 3.62 6.19 10.63
N VAL A 204 4.75 6.20 11.33
CA VAL A 204 4.93 5.42 12.56
C VAL A 204 3.96 5.91 13.64
N GLU A 205 3.90 7.23 13.87
CA GLU A 205 3.01 7.85 14.85
C GLU A 205 1.54 7.53 14.55
N LEU A 206 1.12 7.67 13.29
CA LEU A 206 -0.24 7.35 12.84
C LEU A 206 -0.67 5.92 13.22
N LEU A 207 0.23 4.96 13.03
CA LEU A 207 -0.03 3.55 13.34
C LEU A 207 0.11 3.21 14.83
N SER A 208 0.99 3.89 15.56
CA SER A 208 1.35 3.55 16.94
C SER A 208 0.53 4.27 18.01
N GLU A 209 0.05 5.47 17.72
CA GLU A 209 -0.66 6.28 18.71
C GLU A 209 -1.93 5.54 19.16
N GLU A 210 -2.15 5.47 20.47
CA GLU A 210 -3.28 4.75 21.10
C GLU A 210 -3.39 3.25 20.76
N LEU A 211 -2.41 2.67 20.06
CA LEU A 211 -2.39 1.25 19.73
C LEU A 211 -2.14 0.43 21.00
N ARG A 212 -3.16 -0.34 21.41
CA ARG A 212 -3.09 -1.21 22.59
C ARG A 212 -3.41 -2.64 22.21
N ARG A 213 -2.44 -3.54 22.34
CA ARG A 213 -2.63 -4.99 22.11
C ARG A 213 -2.52 -5.74 23.43
N ASP A 214 -3.45 -6.66 23.64
CA ASP A 214 -3.34 -7.66 24.70
C ASP A 214 -2.43 -8.80 24.21
N GLY A 215 -1.35 -9.07 24.93
CA GLY A 215 -0.39 -10.13 24.59
C GLY A 215 0.80 -9.68 23.72
N PRO A 216 1.64 -10.63 23.26
CA PRO A 216 2.87 -10.31 22.53
C PRO A 216 2.57 -9.70 21.17
N TRP A 217 3.48 -8.84 20.73
CA TRP A 217 3.45 -8.30 19.38
C TRP A 217 3.74 -9.42 18.36
N PRO A 218 3.06 -9.46 17.20
CA PRO A 218 3.23 -10.53 16.25
C PRO A 218 4.61 -10.46 15.59
N PRO A 219 5.13 -11.60 15.09
CA PRO A 219 6.30 -11.61 14.24
C PRO A 219 6.18 -10.55 13.14
N SER A 220 7.20 -9.70 13.05
CA SER A 220 7.22 -8.55 12.15
C SER A 220 8.41 -8.63 11.22
N TYR A 221 8.17 -8.45 9.93
CA TYR A 221 9.20 -8.51 8.90
C TYR A 221 9.20 -7.22 8.09
N ALA A 222 10.37 -6.74 7.70
CA ALA A 222 10.48 -5.52 6.92
C ALA A 222 11.58 -5.62 5.86
N THR A 223 11.39 -4.90 4.76
CA THR A 223 12.43 -4.68 3.75
C THR A 223 13.03 -3.28 3.90
N ALA A 224 14.33 -3.16 3.73
CA ALA A 224 15.09 -1.94 3.86
C ALA A 224 16.19 -1.87 2.77
N PHE A 225 15.78 -2.08 1.52
CA PHE A 225 16.68 -2.05 0.38
C PHE A 225 17.39 -0.70 0.26
N GLY A 226 18.70 -0.74 0.04
CA GLY A 226 19.52 0.46 -0.15
C GLY A 226 19.84 1.25 1.12
N THR A 227 19.46 0.78 2.32
CA THR A 227 19.78 1.45 3.58
C THR A 227 21.03 0.87 4.26
N SER A 228 21.66 1.66 5.14
CA SER A 228 22.82 1.20 5.92
C SER A 228 22.42 0.19 7.00
N GLY A 229 23.41 -0.49 7.59
CA GLY A 229 23.17 -1.38 8.74
C GLY A 229 22.57 -0.63 9.94
N THR A 230 23.07 0.57 10.22
CA THR A 230 22.56 1.44 11.29
C THR A 230 21.12 1.88 11.03
N ASP A 231 20.76 2.22 9.79
CA ASP A 231 19.37 2.58 9.46
C ASP A 231 18.42 1.38 9.66
N ARG A 232 18.88 0.15 9.38
CA ARG A 232 18.08 -1.05 9.65
C ARG A 232 17.84 -1.26 11.15
N GLU A 233 18.80 -0.94 12.00
CA GLU A 233 18.61 -0.95 13.46
C GLU A 233 17.58 0.10 13.90
N VAL A 234 17.61 1.29 13.30
CA VAL A 234 16.61 2.34 13.52
C VAL A 234 15.22 1.86 13.09
N PHE A 235 15.09 1.20 11.93
CA PHE A 235 13.81 0.65 11.48
C PHE A 235 13.30 -0.45 12.42
N ALA A 236 14.18 -1.36 12.87
CA ALA A 236 13.82 -2.36 13.88
C ALA A 236 13.34 -1.71 15.19
N ALA A 237 13.97 -0.62 15.63
CA ALA A 237 13.53 0.14 16.79
C ALA A 237 12.17 0.83 16.58
N ARG A 238 11.90 1.35 15.37
CA ARG A 238 10.59 1.94 15.01
C ARG A 238 9.48 0.90 14.94
N ILE A 239 9.74 -0.30 14.42
CA ILE A 239 8.79 -1.42 14.48
C ILE A 239 8.46 -1.74 15.94
N LYS A 240 9.48 -1.77 16.81
CA LYS A 240 9.27 -1.94 18.25
C LYS A 240 8.50 -0.78 18.88
N GLN A 241 8.68 0.45 18.41
CA GLN A 241 7.88 1.59 18.86
C GLN A 241 6.39 1.41 18.52
N ILE A 242 6.08 0.97 17.29
CA ILE A 242 4.70 0.59 16.91
C ILE A 242 4.16 -0.50 17.84
N ALA A 243 5.02 -1.45 18.21
CA ALA A 243 4.67 -2.56 19.07
C ALA A 243 4.46 -2.22 20.56
N CYS A 244 5.05 -1.14 21.06
CA CYS A 244 5.08 -0.84 22.49
C CYS A 244 3.84 -0.04 22.93
N SER A 245 3.01 -0.63 23.79
CA SER A 245 2.05 0.12 24.60
C SER A 245 2.79 1.14 25.49
N PRO A 246 2.20 2.33 25.77
CA PRO A 246 2.72 3.29 26.76
C PRO A 246 2.97 2.70 28.17
N THR A 247 2.41 1.52 28.47
CA THR A 247 2.54 0.83 29.77
C THR A 247 3.76 -0.09 29.91
N GLY A 248 4.68 -0.12 28.93
CA GLY A 248 6.08 -0.49 29.16
C GLY A 248 6.44 -1.98 29.31
N THR A 249 5.58 -2.92 28.90
CA THR A 249 5.96 -4.35 28.86
C THR A 249 6.03 -4.88 27.45
N THR A 250 7.27 -4.98 26.93
CA THR A 250 7.62 -5.60 25.66
C THR A 250 7.69 -7.12 25.78
N ALA A 251 6.55 -7.81 25.62
CA ALA A 251 6.62 -9.22 25.24
C ALA A 251 7.04 -9.28 23.77
N GLY A 252 8.36 -9.37 23.55
CA GLY A 252 9.03 -9.15 22.27
C GLY A 252 8.59 -10.10 21.17
N GLY A 253 7.92 -9.55 20.16
CA GLY A 253 7.78 -10.19 18.85
C GLY A 253 9.13 -10.25 18.14
N HIS A 254 9.36 -11.33 17.39
CA HIS A 254 10.52 -11.46 16.52
C HIS A 254 10.45 -10.40 15.40
N VAL A 255 11.49 -9.57 15.27
CA VAL A 255 11.57 -8.53 14.22
C VAL A 255 12.72 -8.85 13.28
N VAL A 256 12.44 -8.96 11.99
CA VAL A 256 13.44 -9.13 10.92
C VAL A 256 13.41 -7.92 10.00
N VAL A 257 14.58 -7.34 9.74
CA VAL A 257 14.74 -6.27 8.74
C VAL A 257 15.74 -6.74 7.70
N SER A 258 15.25 -7.10 6.50
CA SER A 258 16.08 -7.54 5.38
C SER A 258 16.57 -6.36 4.54
N ALA A 259 17.77 -6.48 3.96
CA ALA A 259 18.30 -5.54 2.98
C ALA A 259 17.80 -5.82 1.53
N ASP A 260 16.97 -6.84 1.35
CA ASP A 260 16.47 -7.26 0.05
C ASP A 260 15.43 -6.28 -0.54
N LYS A 261 15.28 -6.30 -1.86
CA LYS A 261 14.11 -5.72 -2.53
C LYS A 261 12.84 -6.50 -2.15
N CYS A 262 11.68 -5.86 -2.20
CA CYS A 262 10.40 -6.50 -1.85
C CYS A 262 10.15 -7.83 -2.59
N ALA A 263 10.48 -7.90 -3.88
CA ALA A 263 10.31 -9.13 -4.65
C ALA A 263 11.25 -10.26 -4.18
N ASP A 264 12.52 -9.94 -3.95
CA ASP A 264 13.53 -10.89 -3.47
C ASP A 264 13.22 -11.35 -2.03
N PHE A 265 12.73 -10.44 -1.20
CA PHE A 265 12.27 -10.73 0.15
C PHE A 265 11.12 -11.74 0.15
N ILE A 266 10.06 -11.51 -0.64
CA ILE A 266 8.93 -12.44 -0.74
C ILE A 266 9.39 -13.79 -1.29
N LYS A 267 10.31 -13.80 -2.26
CA LYS A 267 10.89 -15.06 -2.77
C LYS A 267 11.64 -15.84 -1.69
N SER A 268 12.41 -15.14 -0.85
CA SER A 268 13.31 -15.76 0.12
C SER A 268 12.59 -16.19 1.40
N TYR A 269 11.58 -15.42 1.83
CA TYR A 269 10.83 -15.65 3.06
C TYR A 269 9.43 -16.22 2.83
N GLY A 270 8.97 -16.34 1.58
CA GLY A 270 7.57 -16.67 1.27
C GLY A 270 7.06 -17.95 1.92
N LEU A 271 7.88 -18.99 2.04
CA LEU A 271 7.50 -20.19 2.79
C LEU A 271 7.27 -19.85 4.27
N SER A 272 8.20 -19.15 4.93
CA SER A 272 8.06 -18.76 6.34
C SER A 272 6.94 -17.75 6.61
N LEU A 273 6.49 -17.02 5.58
CA LEU A 273 5.44 -15.99 5.70
C LEU A 273 4.05 -16.55 5.41
N PHE A 274 3.93 -17.54 4.51
CA PHE A 274 2.66 -18.00 3.95
C PHE A 274 2.40 -19.50 4.13
N THR A 275 3.09 -20.16 5.08
CA THR A 275 2.76 -21.51 5.60
C THR A 275 2.16 -21.43 6.99
#